data_AF-A0A7L5SZL5-F1
#
_entry.id   AF-A0A7L5SZL5-F1
#
_cell.length_a   1.000
_cell.length_b   1.000
_cell.length_c   1.000
_cell.angle_alpha   90.00
_cell.angle_beta   90.00
_cell.angle_gamma   90.00
#
_symmetry.space_group_name_H-M   'P 1'
#
loop_
_entity.id
_entity.type
_entity.pdbx_description
1 polymer ?
#
loop_
_entity_poly.entity_id
_entity_poly.type
_entity_poly.pdbx_seq_one_letter_code
_entity_poly.pdbx_strand_id
1 'polypeptide(L)'
;MATVSPQNSPSEPFDFDEEVRSLVLDTAPRLFAVVQEFALDDGWRDAEVAAWGMAYEDGRADVTSVDGRRRFSLPSPDRAMRHFALLEGVTARLVWLTPSRAATFDPAEAA
;
A
#
# COMPACT_ATOMS: atom_id res chain seq x y z
N MET A 1 -17.70 -8.08 -60.45
CA MET A 1 -17.53 -8.40 -59.01
C MET A 1 -16.59 -7.36 -58.42
N ALA A 2 -17.07 -6.54 -57.49
CA ALA A 2 -16.27 -5.50 -56.85
C ALA A 2 -15.65 -6.07 -55.58
N THR A 3 -14.32 -6.07 -55.48
CA THR A 3 -13.60 -6.44 -54.26
C THR A 3 -13.69 -5.27 -53.28
N VAL A 4 -14.47 -5.43 -52.21
CA VAL A 4 -14.51 -4.48 -51.11
C VAL A 4 -13.27 -4.73 -50.26
N SER A 5 -12.28 -3.83 -50.33
CA SER A 5 -11.14 -3.83 -49.42
C SER A 5 -11.65 -3.64 -47.99
N PRO A 6 -11.21 -4.45 -47.02
CA PRO A 6 -11.57 -4.24 -45.63
C PRO A 6 -11.05 -2.86 -45.21
N GLN A 7 -11.97 -2.00 -44.77
CA GLN A 7 -11.60 -0.72 -44.21
C GLN A 7 -10.90 -1.00 -42.88
N ASN A 8 -9.58 -0.82 -42.86
CA ASN A 8 -8.80 -0.80 -41.65
C ASN A 8 -9.18 0.49 -40.91
N SER A 9 -10.19 0.41 -40.03
CA SER A 9 -10.47 1.49 -39.08
C SER A 9 -9.18 1.77 -38.32
N PRO A 10 -8.73 3.04 -38.19
CA PRO A 10 -7.58 3.34 -37.37
C PRO A 10 -7.95 2.98 -35.93
N SER A 11 -7.38 1.90 -35.42
CA SER A 11 -7.38 1.58 -33.99
C SER A 11 -6.95 2.84 -33.26
N GLU A 12 -7.72 3.27 -32.25
CA GLU A 12 -7.30 4.36 -31.37
C GLU A 12 -5.85 4.11 -30.93
N PRO A 13 -4.99 5.15 -30.92
CA PRO A 13 -3.60 4.98 -30.52
C PRO A 13 -3.58 4.42 -29.10
N PHE A 14 -2.95 3.27 -28.94
CA PHE A 14 -2.76 2.62 -27.65
C PHE A 14 -1.89 3.52 -26.77
N ASP A 15 -2.47 4.04 -25.69
CA ASP A 15 -1.74 4.79 -24.67
C ASP A 15 -1.17 3.80 -23.64
N PHE A 16 0.08 3.40 -23.85
CA PHE A 16 0.78 2.48 -22.96
C PHE A 16 0.93 3.04 -21.54
N ASP A 17 1.12 4.36 -21.42
CA ASP A 17 1.30 5.02 -20.13
C ASP A 17 -0.01 4.98 -19.32
N GLU A 18 -1.16 5.10 -19.97
CA GLU A 18 -2.47 4.88 -19.36
C GLU A 18 -2.63 3.43 -18.89
N GLU A 19 -2.26 2.45 -19.73
CA GLU A 19 -2.33 1.03 -19.37
C GLU A 19 -1.47 0.72 -18.13
N VAL A 20 -0.23 1.22 -18.10
CA VAL A 20 0.67 1.02 -16.95
C VAL A 20 0.10 1.65 -15.69
N ARG A 21 -0.49 2.85 -15.76
CA ARG A 21 -1.13 3.48 -14.59
C ARG A 21 -2.32 2.66 -14.11
N SER A 22 -3.16 2.14 -15.01
CA SER A 22 -4.26 1.25 -14.66
C SER A 22 -3.76 -0.02 -13.97
N LEU A 23 -2.73 -0.66 -14.54
CA LEU A 23 -2.12 -1.87 -13.97
C LEU A 23 -1.58 -1.63 -12.56
N VAL A 24 -0.90 -0.50 -12.33
CA VAL A 24 -0.39 -0.15 -10.99
C VAL A 24 -1.53 0.04 -10.00
N LEU A 25 -2.62 0.69 -10.40
CA LEU A 25 -3.78 0.89 -9.52
C LEU A 25 -4.49 -0.43 -9.21
N ASP A 26 -4.62 -1.31 -10.20
CA ASP A 26 -5.26 -2.62 -10.05
C ASP A 26 -4.46 -3.57 -9.16
N THR A 27 -3.13 -3.46 -9.17
CA THR A 27 -2.22 -4.33 -8.42
C THR A 27 -1.66 -3.69 -7.14
N ALA A 28 -2.04 -2.45 -6.84
CA ALA A 28 -1.50 -1.71 -5.71
C ALA A 28 -1.81 -2.41 -4.38
N PRO A 29 -0.79 -2.76 -3.56
CA PRO A 29 -1.04 -3.29 -2.24
C PRO A 29 -1.70 -2.22 -1.37
N ARG A 30 -2.57 -2.66 -0.45
CA ARG A 30 -3.23 -1.75 0.48
C ARG A 30 -2.26 -1.35 1.58
N LEU A 31 -2.05 -0.05 1.74
CA LEU A 31 -1.20 0.49 2.80
C LEU A 31 -1.94 0.57 4.14
N PHE A 32 -1.22 0.29 5.22
CA PHE A 32 -1.67 0.49 6.58
C PHE A 32 -0.54 0.99 7.48
N ALA A 33 -0.92 1.65 8.56
CA ALA A 33 -0.04 2.00 9.67
C ALA A 33 -0.36 1.11 10.88
N VAL A 34 0.68 0.77 11.63
CA VAL A 34 0.54 0.23 12.99
C VAL A 34 0.72 1.39 13.96
N VAL A 35 -0.35 1.74 14.66
CA VAL A 35 -0.35 2.82 15.65
C VAL A 35 -0.25 2.21 17.04
N GLN A 36 0.73 2.63 17.81
CA GLN A 36 0.80 2.34 19.24
C GLN A 36 0.12 3.45 20.01
N GLU A 37 -0.62 3.08 21.05
CA GLU A 37 -1.22 4.00 22.01
C GLU A 37 -0.73 3.65 23.41
N PHE A 38 -0.42 4.67 24.18
CA PHE A 38 0.07 4.54 25.54
C PHE A 38 -0.50 5.63 26.44
N ALA A 39 -0.57 5.33 27.73
CA ALA A 39 -0.98 6.30 28.74
C ALA A 39 0.21 7.13 29.18
N LEU A 40 -0.02 8.42 29.40
CA LEU A 40 0.92 9.35 30.02
C LEU A 40 0.65 9.41 31.53
N ASP A 41 1.67 9.82 32.31
CA ASP A 41 1.62 9.87 33.78
C ASP A 41 0.53 10.79 34.34
N ASP A 42 0.06 11.74 33.53
CA ASP A 42 -1.00 12.70 33.82
C ASP A 42 -2.41 12.20 33.43
N GLY A 43 -2.54 10.94 32.99
CA GLY A 43 -3.80 10.28 32.65
C GLY A 43 -4.28 10.51 31.21
N TRP A 44 -3.49 11.24 30.40
CA TRP A 44 -3.78 11.43 28.98
C TRP A 44 -3.35 10.20 28.16
N ARG A 45 -3.89 10.09 26.95
CA ARG A 45 -3.50 9.07 25.99
C ARG A 45 -2.76 9.73 24.83
N ASP A 46 -1.65 9.14 24.46
CA ASP A 46 -0.88 9.55 23.27
C ASP A 46 -0.75 8.37 22.30
N ALA A 47 -0.43 8.68 21.05
CA ALA A 47 -0.31 7.69 19.99
C ALA A 47 0.80 8.03 19.01
N GLU A 48 1.52 7.01 18.57
CA GLU A 48 2.55 7.15 17.54
C GLU A 48 2.40 6.10 16.44
N VAL A 49 2.85 6.44 15.23
CA VAL A 49 3.00 5.46 14.16
C VAL A 49 4.28 4.68 14.41
N ALA A 50 4.14 3.43 14.85
CA ALA A 50 5.28 2.56 15.11
C ALA A 50 5.83 1.89 13.85
N ALA A 51 4.97 1.63 12.86
CA ALA A 51 5.34 0.96 11.62
C ALA A 51 4.38 1.25 10.47
N TRP A 52 4.87 1.01 9.26
CA TRP A 52 4.10 1.01 8.03
C TRP A 52 4.08 -0.39 7.42
N GLY A 53 2.97 -0.76 6.79
CA GLY A 53 2.82 -2.04 6.12
C GLY A 53 2.08 -1.97 4.81
N MET A 54 2.40 -2.92 3.94
CA MET A 54 1.73 -3.21 2.68
C MET A 54 1.04 -4.55 2.80
N ALA A 55 -0.26 -4.60 2.57
CA ALA A 55 -1.02 -5.84 2.45
C ALA A 55 -1.28 -6.14 0.98
N TYR A 56 -0.86 -7.33 0.55
CA TYR A 56 -1.04 -7.83 -0.80
C TYR A 56 -2.39 -8.54 -0.92
N GLU A 57 -2.87 -8.70 -2.17
CA GLU A 57 -4.13 -9.37 -2.46
C GLU A 57 -4.16 -10.83 -1.95
N ASP A 58 -3.00 -11.49 -1.95
CA ASP A 58 -2.82 -12.86 -1.44
C ASP A 58 -2.94 -12.97 0.10
N GLY A 59 -3.22 -11.87 0.79
CA GLY A 59 -3.37 -11.79 2.25
C GLY A 59 -2.05 -11.65 3.03
N ARG A 60 -0.90 -11.82 2.37
CA ARG A 60 0.43 -11.55 2.95
C ARG A 60 0.59 -10.06 3.25
N ALA A 61 1.36 -9.73 4.29
CA ALA A 61 1.74 -8.36 4.60
C ALA A 61 3.24 -8.23 4.84
N ASP A 62 3.84 -7.16 4.32
CA ASP A 62 5.19 -6.73 4.68
C ASP A 62 5.09 -5.48 5.55
N VAL A 63 5.81 -5.46 6.68
CA VAL A 63 5.75 -4.38 7.68
C VAL A 63 7.15 -3.93 8.03
N THR A 64 7.38 -2.62 8.03
CA THR A 64 8.65 -1.98 8.40
C THR A 64 8.40 -0.96 9.50
N SER A 65 9.15 -1.07 10.60
CA SER A 65 9.13 -0.12 11.71
C SER A 65 9.65 1.25 11.25
N VAL A 66 9.12 2.34 11.81
CA VAL A 66 9.49 3.72 11.41
C VAL A 66 10.98 4.00 11.69
N ASP A 67 11.55 3.37 12.71
CA ASP A 67 12.99 3.42 13.01
C ASP A 67 13.86 2.63 12.01
N GLY A 68 13.25 1.91 11.06
CA GLY A 68 13.92 1.08 10.05
C GLY A 68 14.58 -0.19 10.60
N ARG A 69 14.55 -0.44 11.92
CA ARG A 69 15.32 -1.52 12.56
C ARG A 69 14.65 -2.89 12.42
N ARG A 70 13.33 -2.90 12.26
CA ARG A 70 12.52 -4.12 12.22
C ARG A 70 11.75 -4.19 10.92
N ARG A 71 11.90 -5.30 10.21
CA ARG A 71 11.14 -5.64 9.01
C ARG A 71 10.57 -7.05 9.17
N PHE A 72 9.29 -7.20 8.86
CA PHE A 72 8.56 -8.45 8.99
C PHE A 72 7.87 -8.77 7.68
N SER A 73 7.91 -10.05 7.29
CA SER A 73 6.97 -10.62 6.34
C SER A 73 6.02 -11.52 7.10
N LEU A 74 4.74 -11.19 7.08
CA LEU A 74 3.70 -11.82 7.87
C LEU A 74 2.65 -12.45 6.95
N PRO A 75 2.08 -13.60 7.33
CA PRO A 75 1.00 -14.23 6.57
C PRO A 75 -0.34 -13.50 6.69
N SER A 76 -0.45 -12.50 7.58
CA SER A 76 -1.61 -11.60 7.65
C SER A 76 -1.25 -10.29 8.36
N PRO A 77 -1.88 -9.16 8.01
CA PRO A 77 -1.60 -7.85 8.62
C PRO A 77 -1.91 -7.82 10.13
N ASP A 78 -2.93 -8.53 10.61
CA ASP A 78 -3.31 -8.58 12.04
C ASP A 78 -2.21 -9.11 12.95
N ARG A 79 -1.30 -9.94 12.41
CA ARG A 79 -0.15 -10.43 13.19
C ARG A 79 0.83 -9.31 13.53
N ALA A 80 0.84 -8.20 12.79
CA ALA A 80 1.72 -7.07 13.07
C ALA A 80 1.44 -6.49 14.45
N MET A 81 0.16 -6.36 14.86
CA MET A 81 -0.21 -5.78 16.17
C MET A 81 0.49 -6.49 17.34
N ARG A 82 0.67 -7.81 17.27
CA ARG A 82 1.34 -8.58 18.33
C ARG A 82 2.81 -8.21 18.50
N HIS A 83 3.48 -7.80 17.41
CA HIS A 83 4.88 -7.38 17.43
C HIS A 83 5.09 -5.94 17.91
N PHE A 84 4.02 -5.15 18.00
CA PHE A 84 4.06 -3.75 18.41
C PHE A 84 3.29 -3.46 19.71
N ALA A 85 2.64 -4.46 20.31
CA ALA A 85 1.98 -4.37 21.61
C ALA A 85 2.71 -5.17 22.72
N LEU A 86 4.05 -5.30 22.63
CA LEU A 86 4.85 -6.11 23.54
C LEU A 86 5.16 -5.43 24.88
N LEU A 87 4.99 -4.11 24.99
CA LEU A 87 5.25 -3.36 26.21
C LEU A 87 3.97 -3.28 27.07
N GLU A 88 4.10 -3.44 28.39
CA GLU A 88 2.97 -3.27 29.30
C GLU A 88 2.40 -1.85 29.21
N GLY A 89 1.06 -1.75 29.10
CA GLY A 89 0.36 -0.48 28.95
C GLY A 89 0.32 0.08 27.52
N VAL A 90 0.93 -0.61 26.54
CA VAL A 90 0.88 -0.22 25.12
C VAL A 90 -0.14 -1.08 24.37
N THR A 91 -1.10 -0.43 23.70
CA THR A 91 -2.01 -1.11 22.75
C THR A 91 -1.64 -0.76 21.32
N ALA A 92 -1.67 -1.74 20.42
CA ALA A 92 -1.45 -1.49 18.99
C ALA A 92 -2.74 -1.65 18.20
N ARG A 93 -2.95 -0.79 17.20
CA ARG A 93 -4.07 -0.87 16.24
C ARG A 93 -3.60 -0.72 14.81
N LEU A 94 -4.33 -1.34 13.88
CA LEU A 94 -4.12 -1.15 12.45
C LEU A 94 -5.01 -0.03 11.93
N VAL A 95 -4.39 0.92 11.22
CA VAL A 95 -5.09 2.01 10.53
C VAL A 95 -4.85 1.86 9.04
N TRP A 96 -5.92 1.61 8.29
CA TRP A 96 -5.84 1.41 6.85
C TRP A 96 -5.97 2.71 6.09
N LEU A 97 -5.10 2.93 5.11
CA LEU A 97 -5.24 4.05 4.19
C LEU A 97 -6.30 3.69 3.14
N THR A 98 -6.94 4.74 2.60
CA THR A 98 -7.78 4.59 1.42
C THR A 98 -6.90 4.19 0.23
N PRO A 99 -7.33 3.22 -0.60
CA PRO A 99 -6.60 2.89 -1.81
C PRO A 99 -6.35 4.13 -2.67
N SER A 100 -5.14 4.22 -3.22
CA SER A 100 -4.78 5.29 -4.16
C SER A 100 -5.69 5.23 -5.38
N ARG A 101 -6.15 6.40 -5.84
CA ARG A 101 -6.98 6.54 -7.06
C ARG A 101 -6.23 7.14 -8.24
N ALA A 102 -4.95 7.43 -8.06
CA ALA A 102 -4.10 8.03 -9.07
C ALA A 102 -2.70 7.42 -8.98
N ALA A 103 -2.11 7.12 -10.14
CA ALA A 103 -0.72 6.75 -10.31
C ALA A 103 -0.07 7.80 -11.23
N THR A 104 1.12 8.27 -10.85
CA THR A 104 1.90 9.22 -11.66
C THR A 104 3.28 8.64 -11.86
N PHE A 105 3.87 8.89 -13.02
CA PHE A 105 5.29 8.60 -13.21
C PHE A 105 6.13 9.66 -12.52
N ASP A 106 7.28 9.24 -12.00
CA ASP A 106 8.29 10.18 -11.53
C ASP A 106 8.95 10.85 -12.75
N PRO A 107 9.14 12.19 -12.75
CA PRO A 107 9.79 12.89 -13.85
C PRO A 107 11.28 12.55 -13.98
N ALA A 108 11.92 11.99 -12.95
CA ALA A 108 13.27 11.46 -13.03
C ALA A 108 13.21 9.99 -13.48
N GLU A 109 13.14 9.79 -14.79
CA GLU A 109 13.29 8.46 -15.38
C GLU A 109 14.71 7.94 -15.07
N ALA A 110 14.80 6.75 -14.47
CA ALA A 110 16.08 6.09 -14.27
C ALA A 110 16.55 5.51 -15.62
N ALA A 111 17.49 6.23 -16.26
CA ALA A 111 18.14 5.86 -17.51
C ALA A 111 19.07 4.65 -17.38
#